data_AF-A0A1R1Z284-F1
#
_entry.id   AF-A0A1R1Z284-F1
#
_cell.length_a   1.000
_cell.length_b   1.000
_cell.length_c   1.000
_cell.angle_alpha   90.00
_cell.angle_beta   90.00
_cell.angle_gamma   90.00
#
_symmetry.space_group_name_H-M   'P 1'
#
loop_
_entity.id
_entity.type
_entity.pdbx_description
1 polymer ?
#
loop_
_entity_poly.entity_id
_entity_poly.type
_entity_poly.pdbx_seq_one_letter_code
_entity_poly.pdbx_strand_id
1 'polypeptide(L)'
;MATATTGTGIHAPVQPSEELGAIVGNEKLPRSQVISKVWDYIKANNLQNPENKREILADDKLKKVFGKDKCTMFEMNKFISAHLKK
;
A
#
# COMPACT_ATOMS: atom_id res chain seq x y z
N MET A 1 -23.70 0.58 14.25
CA MET A 1 -22.76 -0.56 14.16
C MET A 1 -22.64 -0.90 12.69
N ALA A 2 -21.50 -0.61 12.05
CA ALA A 2 -21.33 -0.82 10.61
C ALA A 2 -21.11 -2.32 10.33
N THR A 3 -21.98 -2.86 9.48
CA THR A 3 -22.06 -4.26 9.06
C THR A 3 -20.78 -4.70 8.35
N ALA A 4 -20.09 -5.70 8.91
CA ALA A 4 -18.98 -6.38 8.25
C ALA A 4 -19.54 -7.25 7.12
N THR A 5 -19.54 -6.70 5.90
CA THR A 5 -19.84 -7.48 4.69
C THR A 5 -18.70 -8.46 4.46
N THR A 6 -18.96 -9.75 4.68
CA THR A 6 -18.06 -10.85 4.30
C THR A 6 -17.85 -10.85 2.79
N GLY A 7 -16.84 -10.11 2.33
CA GLY A 7 -16.48 -10.00 0.93
C GLY A 7 -15.64 -11.20 0.50
N THR A 8 -16.21 -12.10 -0.29
CA THR A 8 -15.43 -13.09 -1.07
C THR A 8 -14.69 -12.36 -2.20
N GLY A 9 -13.37 -12.56 -2.31
CA GLY A 9 -12.52 -11.94 -3.34
C GLY A 9 -11.77 -10.67 -2.88
N ILE A 10 -11.59 -9.69 -3.77
CA ILE A 10 -10.86 -8.41 -3.54
C ILE A 10 -11.32 -7.59 -2.32
N HIS A 11 -12.48 -7.94 -1.76
CA HIS A 11 -13.09 -7.32 -0.59
C HIS A 11 -12.76 -8.05 0.71
N ALA A 12 -12.13 -9.23 0.67
CA ALA A 12 -11.70 -9.95 1.86
C ALA A 12 -10.66 -9.10 2.61
N PRO A 13 -10.85 -8.87 3.92
CA PRO A 13 -9.83 -8.23 4.73
C PRO A 13 -8.53 -9.02 4.71
N VAL A 14 -7.44 -8.34 4.43
CA VAL A 14 -6.07 -8.88 4.41
C VAL A 14 -5.27 -8.27 5.55
N GLN A 15 -4.33 -9.04 6.09
CA GLN A 15 -3.40 -8.60 7.11
C GLN A 15 -2.15 -8.00 6.45
N PRO A 16 -1.86 -6.70 6.64
CA PRO A 16 -0.59 -6.13 6.24
C PRO A 16 0.57 -6.75 7.06
N SER A 17 1.71 -6.95 6.41
CA SER A 17 3.00 -7.18 7.08
C SER A 17 3.37 -5.99 7.98
N GLU A 18 4.34 -6.15 8.88
CA GLU A 18 4.81 -5.06 9.74
C GLU A 18 5.33 -3.85 8.95
N GLU A 19 6.05 -4.08 7.84
CA GLU A 19 6.60 -3.01 7.01
C GLU A 19 5.50 -2.18 6.35
N LEU A 20 4.51 -2.85 5.75
CA LEU A 20 3.35 -2.19 5.14
C LEU A 20 2.45 -1.55 6.22
N GLY A 21 2.33 -2.20 7.38
CA GLY A 21 1.54 -1.72 8.50
C GLY A 21 2.07 -0.42 9.11
N ALA A 22 3.38 -0.15 9.01
CA ALA A 22 3.97 1.15 9.36
C ALA A 22 3.48 2.34 8.50
N ILE A 23 2.80 2.05 7.38
CA ILE A 23 2.20 3.02 6.46
C ILE A 23 0.67 3.03 6.57
N VAL A 24 0.03 1.85 6.55
CA VAL A 24 -1.44 1.74 6.46
C VAL A 24 -2.14 1.39 7.78
N GLY A 25 -1.37 1.07 8.83
CA GLY A 25 -1.83 0.48 10.08
C GLY A 25 -1.79 -1.05 10.07
N ASN A 26 -1.82 -1.66 11.25
CA ASN A 26 -1.70 -3.11 11.44
C ASN A 26 -3.03 -3.87 11.47
N GLU A 27 -4.16 -3.17 11.33
CA GLU A 27 -5.47 -3.80 11.30
C GLU A 27 -5.71 -4.53 9.97
N LYS A 28 -6.58 -5.55 10.00
CA LYS A 28 -7.03 -6.19 8.76
C LYS A 28 -7.87 -5.21 7.95
N LEU A 29 -7.49 -5.01 6.70
CA LEU A 29 -8.11 -4.03 5.81
C LEU A 29 -8.46 -4.70 4.48
N PRO A 30 -9.57 -4.32 3.81
CA PRO A 30 -9.77 -4.69 2.42
C PRO A 30 -8.58 -4.23 1.57
N ARG A 31 -8.19 -5.04 0.59
CA ARG A 31 -7.03 -4.74 -0.27
C ARG A 31 -7.14 -3.38 -0.97
N SER A 32 -8.35 -2.97 -1.35
CA SER A 32 -8.58 -1.63 -1.91
C SER A 32 -8.23 -0.52 -0.93
N GLN A 33 -8.59 -0.63 0.34
CA GLN A 33 -8.26 0.35 1.37
C GLN A 33 -6.75 0.41 1.63
N VAL A 34 -6.06 -0.74 1.61
CA VAL A 34 -4.60 -0.76 1.72
C VAL A 34 -3.97 0.07 0.61
N ILE A 35 -4.37 -0.16 -0.65
CA ILE A 35 -3.83 0.58 -1.80
C ILE A 35 -4.15 2.07 -1.68
N SER A 36 -5.38 2.44 -1.31
CA SER A 36 -5.77 3.84 -1.09
C SER A 36 -4.90 4.52 -0.02
N LYS A 37 -4.71 3.87 1.13
CA LYS A 37 -3.87 4.42 2.21
C LYS A 37 -2.41 4.60 1.80
N VAL A 38 -1.85 3.68 1.02
CA VAL A 38 -0.49 3.87 0.46
C VAL A 38 -0.44 5.09 -0.45
N TRP A 39 -1.45 5.31 -1.29
CA TRP A 39 -1.53 6.51 -2.12
C TRP A 39 -1.66 7.80 -1.32
N ASP A 40 -2.46 7.80 -0.27
CA ASP A 40 -2.62 8.94 0.63
C ASP A 40 -1.27 9.27 1.30
N TYR A 41 -0.53 8.26 1.73
CA TYR A 41 0.82 8.41 2.25
C TYR A 41 1.79 9.01 1.22
N ILE A 42 1.80 8.49 -0.01
CA ILE A 42 2.66 9.00 -1.10
C ILE A 42 2.38 10.48 -1.35
N LYS A 43 1.11 10.88 -1.40
CA LYS A 43 0.72 12.28 -1.63
C LYS A 43 1.07 13.17 -0.44
N ALA A 44 0.77 12.73 0.79
CA ALA A 44 1.05 13.49 2.00
C ALA A 44 2.55 13.79 2.18
N ASN A 45 3.41 12.89 1.70
CA ASN A 45 4.86 13.01 1.80
C ASN A 45 5.52 13.52 0.51
N ASN A 46 4.74 13.94 -0.50
CA ASN A 46 5.24 14.41 -1.80
C ASN A 46 6.21 13.43 -2.49
N LEU A 47 5.91 12.14 -2.41
CA LEU A 47 6.76 11.05 -2.90
C LEU A 47 6.50 10.70 -4.37
N GLN A 48 5.65 11.44 -5.07
CA GLN A 48 5.51 11.30 -6.52
C GLN A 48 6.66 12.05 -7.19
N ASN A 49 7.35 11.42 -8.15
CA ASN A 49 8.46 12.06 -8.83
C ASN A 49 7.96 13.30 -9.61
N PRO A 50 8.48 14.51 -9.33
CA PRO A 50 8.05 15.75 -10.00
C PRO A 50 8.44 15.79 -11.49
N GLU A 51 9.51 15.11 -11.89
CA GLU A 51 9.99 15.04 -13.27
C GLU A 51 9.23 13.97 -14.08
N ASN A 52 8.77 12.91 -13.41
CA ASN A 52 8.01 11.84 -14.02
C ASN A 52 6.93 11.31 -13.07
N LYS A 53 5.72 11.85 -13.17
CA LYS A 53 4.58 11.49 -12.29
C LYS A 53 4.15 10.02 -12.33
N ARG A 54 4.73 9.19 -13.21
CA ARG A 54 4.51 7.73 -13.23
C ARG A 54 5.36 7.00 -12.21
N GLU A 55 6.41 7.64 -11.70
CA GLU A 55 7.31 7.10 -10.68
C GLU A 55 6.95 7.60 -9.28
N ILE A 56 7.16 6.70 -8.32
CA ILE A 56 7.07 6.94 -6.89
C ILE A 56 8.49 6.82 -6.34
N LEU A 57 8.95 7.86 -5.67
CA LEU A 57 10.23 7.92 -4.97
C LEU A 57 10.02 7.36 -3.56
N ALA A 58 10.64 6.22 -3.26
CA ALA A 58 10.45 5.54 -2.01
C ALA A 58 11.26 6.22 -0.90
N ASP A 59 10.58 6.62 0.17
CA ASP A 59 11.21 6.98 1.44
C ASP A 59 11.62 5.72 2.21
N ASP A 60 12.23 5.87 3.39
CA ASP A 60 12.73 4.73 4.16
C ASP A 60 11.66 3.69 4.50
N LYS A 61 10.39 4.11 4.63
CA LYS A 61 9.27 3.19 4.87
C LYS A 61 8.88 2.46 3.60
N LEU A 62 8.68 3.18 2.49
CA LEU A 62 8.30 2.58 1.22
C LEU A 62 9.42 1.69 0.65
N LYS A 63 10.69 1.99 0.91
CA LYS A 63 11.82 1.14 0.50
C LYS A 63 11.73 -0.26 1.12
N LYS A 64 11.27 -0.37 2.37
CA LYS A 64 11.06 -1.66 3.03
C LYS A 64 9.94 -2.49 2.41
N VAL A 65 8.96 -1.83 1.77
CA VAL A 65 7.85 -2.50 1.08
C VAL A 65 8.21 -2.79 -0.38
N PHE A 66 8.87 -1.86 -1.07
CA PHE A 66 9.16 -1.96 -2.50
C PHE A 66 10.46 -2.72 -2.78
N GLY A 67 11.38 -2.76 -1.82
CA GLY A 67 12.73 -3.30 -1.98
C GLY A 67 13.63 -2.48 -2.92
N LYS A 68 13.26 -1.22 -3.22
CA LYS A 68 13.97 -0.33 -4.13
C LYS A 68 13.64 1.14 -3.91
N ASP A 69 14.50 2.02 -4.39
CA ASP A 69 14.39 3.48 -4.21
C ASP A 69 13.28 4.13 -5.03
N LYS A 70 12.84 3.50 -6.12
CA LYS A 70 11.72 4.00 -6.92
C LYS A 70 10.96 2.89 -7.62
N CYS A 71 9.66 3.08 -7.78
CA CYS A 71 8.83 2.16 -8.53
C CYS A 71 7.80 2.91 -9.38
N THR A 72 7.24 2.22 -10.37
CA THR A 72 6.04 2.72 -11.06
C THR A 72 4.77 2.32 -10.32
N MET A 73 3.65 2.94 -10.65
CA MET A 73 2.32 2.56 -10.12
C MET A 73 1.96 1.09 -10.37
N PHE A 74 2.40 0.49 -11.49
CA PHE A 74 2.15 -0.92 -11.78
C PHE A 74 2.93 -1.84 -10.85
N GLU A 75 4.19 -1.52 -10.61
CA GLU A 75 5.04 -2.30 -9.72
C GLU A 75 4.63 -2.14 -8.26
N MET A 76 4.18 -0.94 -7.86
CA MET A 76 3.67 -0.66 -6.51
C MET A 76 2.63 -1.71 -6.08
N ASN A 77 1.64 -1.99 -6.94
CA ASN A 77 0.60 -2.98 -6.64
C ASN A 77 1.18 -4.39 -6.44
N LYS A 78 2.21 -4.76 -7.20
CA LYS A 78 2.90 -6.05 -7.05
C LYS A 78 3.59 -6.12 -5.68
N PHE A 79 4.31 -5.08 -5.28
CA PHE A 79 4.99 -5.05 -3.98
C PHE A 79 4.02 -5.06 -2.81
N ILE A 80 2.97 -4.23 -2.85
CA ILE A 80 1.91 -4.23 -1.83
C ILE A 80 1.34 -5.65 -1.69
N SER A 81 1.07 -6.35 -2.80
CA SER A 81 0.54 -7.71 -2.78
C SER A 81 1.40 -8.71 -2.02
N ALA A 82 2.73 -8.59 -2.13
CA ALA A 82 3.67 -9.48 -1.46
C ALA A 82 3.66 -9.30 0.07
N HIS A 83 3.24 -8.12 0.52
CA HIS A 83 3.11 -7.75 1.94
C HIS A 83 1.71 -7.96 2.51
N LEU A 84 0.83 -8.67 1.79
CA LEU A 84 -0.53 -8.98 2.22
C LEU A 84 -0.70 -10.47 2.50
N LYS A 85 -1.05 -10.79 3.75
CA LYS A 85 -1.42 -12.14 4.18
C LYS A 85 -2.94 -12.27 4.24
N LYS A 86 -3.46 -13.45 3.90
CA LYS A 86 -4.89 -13.79 4.07
C LYS A 86 -5.17 -14.09 5.54
#